data_AF-A0A0F9GN76-F1
#
_entry.id   AF-A0A0F9GN76-F1
#
_cell.length_a   1.000
_cell.length_b   1.000
_cell.length_c   1.000
_cell.angle_alpha   90.00
_cell.angle_beta   90.00
_cell.angle_gamma   90.00
#
_symmetry.space_group_name_H-M   'P 1'
#
loop_
_entity.id
_entity.type
_entity.pdbx_description
1 polymer ?
#
loop_
_entity_poly.entity_id
_entity_poly.type
_entity_poly.pdbx_seq_one_letter_code
_entity_poly.pdbx_strand_id
1 'polypeptide(L)' 'MEKVTLDYEAYSVGLCYASVCTSLPLEEATRLLNVEHPTGISPWSKADEQFGTGDSNPCPCNENPQTHKHYLFVC' A
#
# COMPACT_ATOMS: atom_id res chain seq x y z
N MET A 1 -5.66 -26.06 6.04
CA MET A 1 -4.93 -24.95 5.38
C MET A 1 -5.09 -23.75 6.27
N GLU A 2 -4.07 -23.38 7.04
CA GLU A 2 -4.07 -22.11 7.75
C GLU A 2 -4.14 -20.98 6.72
N LYS A 3 -5.09 -20.07 6.87
CA LYS A 3 -5.06 -18.80 6.14
C LYS A 3 -3.79 -18.10 6.60
N VAL A 4 -2.79 -18.02 5.73
CA VAL A 4 -1.69 -17.08 5.91
C VAL A 4 -2.33 -15.70 5.82
N THR A 5 -2.55 -15.06 6.96
CA THR A 5 -2.88 -13.64 7.00
C THR A 5 -1.61 -12.92 6.60
N LEU A 6 -1.52 -12.50 5.33
CA LEU A 6 -0.40 -11.70 4.87
C LEU A 6 -0.44 -10.36 5.62
N ASP A 7 0.73 -9.88 6.04
CA ASP A 7 0.91 -8.55 6.63
C ASP A 7 0.81 -7.49 5.52
N TYR A 8 -0.38 -7.39 4.93
CA TYR A 8 -0.66 -6.61 3.74
C TYR A 8 -2.17 -6.36 3.67
N GLU A 9 -2.57 -5.10 3.68
CA GLU A 9 -3.95 -4.69 3.51
C GLU A 9 -4.04 -3.45 2.61
N ALA A 10 -4.60 -3.63 1.40
CA ALA A 10 -5.04 -2.51 0.57
C ALA A 10 -6.42 -2.04 1.05
N TYR A 11 -6.44 -1.01 1.91
CA TYR A 11 -7.67 -0.54 2.56
C TYR A 11 -8.45 0.50 1.73
N SER A 12 -7.84 1.02 0.67
CA SER A 12 -8.51 1.90 -0.31
C SER A 12 -7.87 1.69 -1.68
N VAL A 13 -8.68 1.32 -2.67
CA VAL A 13 -8.24 1.16 -4.06
C VAL A 13 -9.22 1.92 -4.94
N GLY A 14 -8.74 3.00 -5.56
CA GLY A 14 -9.48 3.83 -6.50
C GLY A 14 -9.02 3.62 -7.94
N LEU A 15 -9.44 4.53 -8.83
CA LEU A 15 -9.12 4.44 -10.26
C LEU A 15 -7.63 4.59 -10.56
N CYS A 16 -6.95 5.52 -9.88
CA CYS A 16 -5.53 5.82 -10.11
C CYS A 16 -4.68 5.74 -8.84
N TYR A 17 -5.28 5.49 -7.68
CA TYR A 17 -4.60 5.53 -6.38
C TYR A 17 -4.97 4.34 -5.52
N ALA A 18 -4.01 3.85 -4.73
CA ALA A 18 -4.26 2.85 -3.70
C ALA A 18 -3.50 3.17 -2.41
N SER A 19 -4.16 2.99 -1.27
CA SER A 19 -3.56 3.08 0.06
C SER A 19 -3.39 1.70 0.66
N VAL A 20 -2.18 1.39 1.12
CA VAL A 20 -1.81 0.07 1.65
C VAL A 20 -1.21 0.21 3.04
N CYS A 21 -1.67 -0.60 3.99
CA CYS A 21 -1.06 -0.78 5.31
C CYS A 21 -0.30 -2.11 5.35
N THR A 22 0.97 -2.08 5.77
CA THR A 22 1.83 -3.27 5.77
C THR A 22 3.12 -3.05 6.58
N SER A 23 3.70 -4.11 7.15
CA SER A 23 5.09 -4.11 7.64
C SER A 23 6.13 -4.32 6.55
N LEU A 24 5.70 -4.81 5.37
CA LEU A 24 6.58 -5.23 4.30
C LEU A 24 7.41 -4.06 3.73
N PRO A 25 8.59 -4.34 3.14
CA PRO A 25 9.32 -3.38 2.34
C PRO A 25 8.52 -2.94 1.10
N LEU A 26 8.82 -1.74 0.59
CA LEU A 26 8.11 -1.15 -0.55
C LEU A 26 8.08 -2.08 -1.76
N GLU A 27 9.20 -2.71 -2.11
CA GLU A 27 9.29 -3.60 -3.29
C GLU A 27 8.27 -4.74 -3.20
N GLU A 28 8.18 -5.39 -2.04
CA GLU A 28 7.27 -6.51 -1.84
C GLU A 28 5.81 -6.06 -1.77
N ALA A 29 5.53 -4.93 -1.11
CA ALA A 29 4.20 -4.33 -1.09
C ALA A 29 3.73 -3.92 -2.50
N THR A 30 4.63 -3.37 -3.31
CA THR A 30 4.37 -3.02 -4.73
C THR A 30 4.06 -4.27 -5.54
N ARG A 31 4.85 -5.32 -5.36
CA ARG A 31 4.67 -6.61 -6.02
C ARG A 31 3.31 -7.22 -5.69
N LEU A 32 2.95 -7.28 -4.40
CA LEU A 32 1.67 -7.80 -3.93
C LEU A 32 0.49 -6.98 -4.49
N LEU A 33 0.57 -5.65 -4.43
CA LEU A 33 -0.49 -4.78 -4.96
C LEU A 33 -0.71 -4.99 -6.46
N ASN A 34 0.35 -5.15 -7.24
CA ASN A 34 0.25 -5.43 -8.68
C ASN A 34 -0.32 -6.83 -9.00
N VAL A 35 -0.19 -7.79 -8.08
CA VAL A 35 -0.76 -9.14 -8.23
C VAL A 35 -2.23 -9.17 -7.79
N GLU A 36 -2.56 -8.58 -6.64
CA GLU A 36 -3.89 -8.65 -6.05
C GLU A 36 -4.88 -7.64 -6.65
N HIS A 37 -4.37 -6.48 -7.08
CA HIS A 37 -5.18 -5.38 -7.59
C HIS A 37 -4.64 -4.80 -8.92
N PRO A 38 -4.44 -5.59 -9.99
CA PRO A 38 -3.91 -5.06 -11.24
C PRO A 38 -4.83 -4.00 -11.86
N THR A 39 -4.26 -2.92 -12.40
CA THR A 39 -5.03 -1.78 -12.96
C THR A 39 -5.46 -1.98 -14.41
N GLY A 40 -4.79 -2.87 -15.13
CA GLY A 40 -5.00 -3.10 -16.57
C GLY A 40 -4.47 -2.00 -17.49
N ILE A 41 -3.91 -0.91 -16.95
CA ILE A 41 -3.36 0.22 -17.73
C ILE A 41 -1.85 0.31 -17.52
N SER A 42 -1.42 0.39 -16.26
CA SER A 42 -0.04 0.58 -15.83
C SER A 42 0.19 -0.06 -14.45
N PRO A 43 1.35 -0.66 -14.19
CA PRO A 43 1.65 -1.19 -12.86
C PRO A 43 1.58 -0.10 -11.79
N TRP A 44 1.09 -0.45 -10.61
CA TRP A 44 1.20 0.40 -9.43
C TRP A 44 2.66 0.69 -9.13
N SER A 45 2.92 1.94 -8.77
CA SER A 45 4.21 2.44 -8.27
C SER A 45 3.97 3.34 -7.07
N LYS A 46 4.98 3.53 -6.22
CA LYS A 46 4.84 4.43 -5.07
C LYS A 46 4.60 5.86 -5.58
N ALA A 47 3.58 6.53 -5.07
CA ALA A 47 3.37 7.94 -5.36
C ALA A 47 4.46 8.82 -4.72
N ASP A 48 4.87 9.88 -5.42
CA ASP A 48 5.73 10.93 -4.86
C ASP A 48 4.95 11.91 -3.97
N GLU A 49 3.63 11.90 -4.09
CA GLU A 49 2.70 12.78 -3.39
C GLU A 49 2.49 12.37 -1.93
N GLN A 50 2.01 13.34 -1.13
CA GLN A 50 1.55 13.12 0.23
C GLN A 50 0.15 12.49 0.24
N PHE A 51 -0.24 11.93 1.39
CA PHE A 51 -1.64 11.56 1.61
C PHE A 51 -2.53 12.80 1.59
N GLY A 52 -3.82 12.65 1.29
CA GLY A 52 -4.79 13.75 1.33
C GLY A 52 -4.93 14.41 2.72
N THR A 53 -4.47 13.74 3.78
CA THR A 53 -4.36 14.26 5.14
C THR A 53 -3.17 15.20 5.36
N GLY A 54 -2.22 15.26 4.43
CA GLY A 54 -0.95 15.99 4.54
C GLY A 54 0.21 15.15 5.08
N ASP A 55 -0.02 13.88 5.42
CA ASP A 55 1.03 12.98 5.90
C ASP A 55 2.01 12.59 4.78
N SER A 56 3.27 12.36 5.15
CA SER A 56 4.30 11.91 4.21
C SER A 56 3.97 10.53 3.63
N ASN A 57 4.53 10.21 2.47
CA ASN A 57 4.48 8.86 1.92
C ASN A 57 5.89 8.24 1.87
N PRO A 58 6.21 7.20 2.69
CA PRO A 58 5.31 6.54 3.64
C PRO A 58 5.11 7.34 4.95
N CYS A 59 4.08 6.95 5.72
CA CYS A 59 3.89 7.38 7.11
C CYS A 59 3.63 6.17 8.03
N PRO A 60 3.90 6.26 9.35
CA PRO A 60 3.58 5.18 10.29
C PRO A 60 2.08 4.85 10.32
N CYS A 61 1.73 3.58 10.53
CA CYS A 61 0.34 3.20 10.78
C CYS A 61 -0.12 3.73 12.14
N ASN A 62 -1.37 4.19 12.24
CA ASN A 62 -1.93 4.71 13.51
C ASN A 62 -2.16 3.61 14.55
N GLU A 63 -2.51 2.40 14.11
CA GLU A 63 -2.83 1.28 15.00
C GLU A 63 -1.57 0.52 15.42
N ASN A 64 -0.63 0.34 14.49
CA ASN A 64 0.59 -0.43 14.69
C ASN A 64 1.85 0.35 14.25
N PRO A 65 2.14 1.53 14.85
CA PRO A 65 3.16 2.46 14.35
C PRO A 65 4.60 1.91 14.38
N GLN A 66 4.85 0.89 15.19
CA GLN A 66 6.18 0.29 15.33
C GLN A 66 6.46 -0.82 14.31
N THR A 67 5.41 -1.39 13.72
CA THR A 67 5.54 -2.55 12.83
C THR A 67 5.01 -2.27 11.43
N HIS A 68 4.01 -1.40 11.28
CA HIS A 68 3.34 -1.13 10.01
C HIS A 68 3.53 0.32 9.56
N LYS A 69 3.46 0.52 8.25
CA LYS A 69 3.43 1.83 7.61
C LYS A 69 2.37 1.86 6.53
N HIS A 70 1.93 3.06 6.18
CA HIS A 70 1.05 3.31 5.06
C HIS A 70 1.86 3.74 3.84
N TYR A 71 1.58 3.10 2.72
CA TYR A 71 2.06 3.49 1.40
C TYR A 71 0.90 4.03 0.57
N LEU A 72 1.14 5.13 -0.14
CA LEU A 72 0.27 5.59 -1.22
C LEU A 72 0.90 5.19 -2.56
N PHE A 73 0.10 4.56 -3.41
CA PHE A 73 0.46 4.11 -4.74
C PHE A 73 -0.34 4.86 -5.79
N VAL A 74 0.25 4.99 -6.98
CA VAL A 74 -0.35 5.54 -8.20
C VAL A 74 -0.08 4.60 -9.38
N CYS A 75 -1.00 4.53 -10.34
CA CYS A 75 -0.80 3.85 -11.61
C CYS A 75 -0.89 4.82 -12.80
#